data_AF-A0AAD3RDT3-F1
#
_entry.id   AF-A0AAD3RDT3-F1
#
_cell.length_a   1.000
_cell.length_b   1.000
_cell.length_c   1.000
_cell.angle_alpha   90.00
_cell.angle_beta   90.00
_cell.angle_gamma   90.00
#
_symmetry.space_group_name_H-M   'P 1'
#
loop_
_entity.id
_entity.type
_entity.pdbx_description
1 polymer ?
#
loop_
_entity_poly.entity_id
_entity_poly.type
_entity_poly.pdbx_seq_one_letter_code
_entity_poly.pdbx_strand_id
1 'polypeptide(L)'
;VRALPKTYTINSVSIEDTINLLAALGQIRSLLSVRMGREEEKLMIRGLGDIMNNKVFYQHPNLMRALGMHETVMEVMVNVLSGGDSKEITFPKMVANCCRFLCYFCRISRQNQKAMFDHLSYLLENSSVGL
;
A
#
# COMPACT_ATOMS: atom_id res chain seq x y z
N VAL A 1 6.98 23.23 -10.67
CA VAL A 1 5.63 23.19 -10.05
C VAL A 1 5.22 21.80 -9.51
N ARG A 2 5.82 20.67 -9.96
CA ARG A 2 5.42 19.30 -9.54
C ARG A 2 5.70 18.92 -8.08
N ALA A 3 6.51 19.68 -7.34
CA ALA A 3 6.85 19.39 -5.94
C ALA A 3 5.75 19.84 -4.96
N LEU A 4 5.05 20.94 -5.25
CA LEU A 4 4.06 21.54 -4.35
C LEU A 4 2.92 20.57 -3.96
N PRO A 5 2.34 19.77 -4.89
CA PRO A 5 1.29 18.81 -4.52
C PRO A 5 1.78 17.64 -3.65
N LYS A 6 3.11 17.42 -3.57
CA LYS A 6 3.73 16.38 -2.74
C LYS A 6 4.25 16.91 -1.41
N THR A 7 4.31 18.24 -1.24
CA THR A 7 4.69 18.85 0.04
C THR A 7 3.50 18.84 0.99
N TYR A 8 3.74 18.42 2.24
CA TYR A 8 2.73 18.38 3.28
C TYR A 8 3.35 18.84 4.60
N THR A 9 2.65 19.72 5.31
CA THR A 9 3.07 20.21 6.62
C THR A 9 2.39 19.40 7.72
N ILE A 10 3.16 18.93 8.69
CA ILE A 10 2.67 18.21 9.87
C ILE A 10 2.94 19.01 11.14
N ASN A 11 2.21 18.70 12.21
CA ASN A 11 2.52 19.23 13.53
C ASN A 11 3.80 18.57 14.06
N SER A 12 4.58 19.30 14.86
CA SER A 12 5.80 18.80 15.50
C SER A 12 5.56 17.56 16.36
N VAL A 13 4.38 17.44 16.98
CA VAL A 13 4.00 16.27 17.79
C VAL A 13 3.89 14.96 17.00
N SER A 14 3.78 15.04 15.67
CA SER A 14 3.62 13.89 14.78
C SER A 14 4.92 13.51 14.05
N ILE A 15 6.04 14.17 14.36
CA ILE A 15 7.31 13.96 13.63
C ILE A 15 7.80 12.52 13.75
N GLU A 16 7.89 11.99 14.97
CA GLU A 16 8.40 10.63 15.21
C GLU A 16 7.53 9.56 14.53
N ASP A 17 6.21 9.66 14.69
CA ASP A 17 5.26 8.80 14.00
C ASP A 17 5.39 8.90 12.48
N THR A 18 5.62 10.10 11.94
CA THR A 18 5.81 10.29 10.50
C THR A 18 7.11 9.65 10.02
N ILE A 19 8.20 9.75 10.78
CA ILE A 19 9.47 9.09 10.46
C ILE A 19 9.29 7.57 10.41
N ASN A 20 8.62 6.99 11.40
CA ASN A 20 8.34 5.56 11.45
C ASN A 20 7.47 5.11 10.27
N LEU A 21 6.45 5.90 9.93
CA LEU A 21 5.59 5.63 8.76
C LEU A 21 6.37 5.68 7.45
N LEU A 22 7.27 6.66 7.28
CA LEU A 22 8.12 6.79 6.10
C LEU A 22 9.14 5.65 6.00
N ALA A 23 9.70 5.20 7.12
CA ALA A 23 10.60 4.05 7.17
C ALA A 23 9.89 2.76 6.72
N ALA A 24 8.69 2.50 7.26
CA ALA A 24 7.87 1.36 6.86
C ALA A 24 7.48 1.41 5.37
N LEU A 25 7.11 2.60 4.86
CA LEU A 25 6.84 2.79 3.44
C LEU A 25 8.08 2.57 2.57
N GLY A 26 9.26 3.02 3.02
CA GLY A 26 10.54 2.76 2.36
C GLY A 26 10.84 1.26 2.25
N GLN A 27 10.58 0.51 3.33
CA GLN A 27 10.70 -0.95 3.34
C GLN A 27 9.77 -1.59 2.29
N ILE A 28 8.49 -1.22 2.27
CA ILE A 28 7.54 -1.74 1.26
C ILE A 28 8.00 -1.40 -0.17
N ARG A 29 8.46 -0.17 -0.42
CA ARG A 29 8.94 0.22 -1.76
C ARG A 29 10.15 -0.55 -2.23
N SER A 30 11.02 -0.98 -1.30
CA SER A 30 12.16 -1.83 -1.66
C SER A 30 11.72 -3.19 -2.22
N LEU A 31 10.48 -3.63 -1.91
CA LEU A 31 9.91 -4.87 -2.41
C LEU A 31 9.49 -4.79 -3.89
N LEU A 32 9.38 -3.59 -4.47
CA LEU A 32 9.01 -3.41 -5.88
C LEU A 32 10.09 -3.89 -6.85
N SER A 33 11.36 -3.84 -6.44
CA SER A 33 12.51 -4.20 -7.29
C SER A 33 13.00 -5.64 -7.09
N VAL A 34 12.35 -6.42 -6.22
CA VAL A 34 12.78 -7.78 -5.87
C VAL A 34 11.70 -8.80 -6.22
N ARG A 35 12.15 -10.03 -6.52
CA ARG A 35 11.23 -11.15 -6.70
C ARG A 35 10.67 -11.56 -5.35
N MET A 36 9.35 -11.74 -5.29
CA MET A 36 8.67 -12.13 -4.06
C MET A 36 9.04 -13.55 -3.60
N GLY A 37 9.44 -13.64 -2.34
CA GLY A 37 9.72 -14.87 -1.60
C GLY A 37 9.08 -14.86 -0.21
N ARG A 38 9.36 -15.89 0.59
CA ARG A 38 8.78 -16.04 1.94
C ARG A 38 9.24 -14.97 2.93
N GLU A 39 10.47 -14.47 2.77
CA GLU A 39 10.97 -13.40 3.64
C GLU A 39 10.38 -12.05 3.24
N GLU A 40 10.26 -11.79 1.93
CA GLU A 40 9.62 -10.60 1.38
C GLU A 40 8.12 -10.55 1.77
N GLU A 41 7.42 -11.69 1.76
CA GLU A 41 6.05 -11.79 2.27
C GLU A 41 5.95 -11.31 3.73
N LYS A 42 6.86 -11.78 4.60
CA LYS A 42 6.87 -11.37 6.02
C LYS A 42 7.17 -9.88 6.16
N LEU A 43 8.13 -9.37 5.40
CA LEU A 43 8.49 -7.95 5.39
C LEU A 43 7.32 -7.08 4.91
N MET A 44 6.57 -7.54 3.91
CA MET A 44 5.38 -6.85 3.42
C MET A 44 4.29 -6.80 4.48
N ILE A 45 3.93 -7.94 5.07
CA ILE A 45 2.90 -8.02 6.11
C ILE A 45 3.27 -7.16 7.32
N ARG A 46 4.53 -7.21 7.76
CA ARG A 46 5.03 -6.37 8.86
C ARG A 46 4.95 -4.89 8.52
N GLY A 47 5.45 -4.47 7.36
CA GLY A 47 5.44 -3.06 6.95
C GLY A 47 4.01 -2.51 6.85
N LEU A 48 3.06 -3.28 6.33
CA LEU A 48 1.64 -2.90 6.32
C LEU A 48 1.09 -2.78 7.74
N GLY A 49 1.43 -3.71 8.62
CA GLY A 49 1.07 -3.66 10.05
C GLY A 49 1.59 -2.39 10.73
N ASP A 50 2.85 -2.04 10.51
CA ASP A 50 3.48 -0.86 11.09
C ASP A 50 2.81 0.43 10.60
N ILE A 51 2.43 0.51 9.31
CA ILE A 51 1.68 1.65 8.77
C ILE A 51 0.25 1.70 9.36
N MET A 52 -0.48 0.58 9.40
CA MET A 52 -1.85 0.54 9.90
C MET A 52 -1.96 0.80 11.41
N ASN A 53 -0.90 0.53 12.16
CA ASN A 53 -0.84 0.82 13.60
C ASN A 53 -0.34 2.25 13.90
N ASN A 54 0.03 3.02 12.88
CA ASN A 54 0.51 4.38 13.04
C ASN A 54 -0.65 5.39 12.99
N LYS A 55 -0.82 6.20 14.04
CA LYS A 55 -1.93 7.18 14.12
C LYS A 55 -1.92 8.22 12.99
N VAL A 56 -0.75 8.55 12.43
CA VAL A 56 -0.62 9.52 11.32
C VAL A 56 -1.36 9.03 10.07
N PHE A 57 -1.44 7.71 9.87
CA PHE A 57 -2.21 7.11 8.79
C PHE A 57 -3.67 7.56 8.78
N TYR A 58 -4.29 7.61 9.97
CA TYR A 58 -5.69 8.00 10.14
C TYR A 58 -5.88 9.51 10.25
N GLN A 59 -4.93 10.22 10.86
CA GLN A 59 -4.99 11.68 11.05
C GLN A 59 -4.78 12.45 9.75
N HIS A 60 -3.93 11.93 8.84
CA HIS A 60 -3.48 12.64 7.64
C HIS A 60 -3.75 11.84 6.36
N PRO A 61 -5.01 11.61 5.96
CA PRO A 61 -5.34 10.83 4.76
C PRO A 61 -4.79 11.43 3.46
N ASN A 62 -4.68 12.76 3.39
CA ASN A 62 -4.11 13.46 2.23
C ASN A 62 -2.60 13.18 2.08
N LEU A 63 -1.87 13.03 3.18
CA LEU A 63 -0.46 12.65 3.15
C LEU A 63 -0.29 11.23 2.58
N MET A 64 -1.12 10.28 3.02
CA MET A 64 -1.10 8.90 2.51
C MET A 64 -1.32 8.83 1.00
N ARG A 65 -2.19 9.70 0.47
CA ARG A 65 -2.42 9.85 -0.97
C ARG A 65 -1.26 10.53 -1.68
N ALA A 66 -0.73 11.63 -1.15
CA ALA A 66 0.41 12.35 -1.75
C ALA A 66 1.68 11.49 -1.80
N LEU A 67 1.84 10.57 -0.84
CA LEU A 67 2.90 9.57 -0.80
C LEU A 67 2.68 8.41 -1.79
N GLY A 68 1.51 8.25 -2.41
CA GLY A 68 1.26 7.15 -3.35
C GLY A 68 1.35 5.76 -2.71
N MET A 69 1.00 5.62 -1.42
CA MET A 69 1.15 4.34 -0.73
C MET A 69 0.22 3.25 -1.30
N HIS A 70 -1.00 3.64 -1.67
CA HIS A 70 -1.97 2.75 -2.32
C HIS A 70 -1.45 2.20 -3.67
N GLU A 71 -0.87 3.05 -4.51
CA GLU A 71 -0.22 2.65 -5.77
C GLU A 71 0.88 1.61 -5.51
N THR A 72 1.76 1.87 -4.52
CA THR A 72 2.85 0.94 -4.16
C THR A 72 2.30 -0.43 -3.74
N VAL A 73 1.27 -0.47 -2.89
CA VAL A 73 0.70 -1.73 -2.40
C VAL A 73 0.01 -2.51 -3.51
N MET A 74 -0.67 -1.82 -4.42
CA MET A 74 -1.31 -2.44 -5.58
C MET A 74 -0.28 -3.05 -6.54
N GLU A 75 0.81 -2.35 -6.81
CA GLU A 75 1.88 -2.83 -7.68
C GLU A 75 2.57 -4.08 -7.11
N VAL A 76 2.88 -4.06 -5.81
CA VAL A 76 3.40 -5.25 -5.11
C VAL A 76 2.42 -6.44 -5.20
N MET A 77 1.11 -6.18 -5.06
CA MET A 77 0.09 -7.21 -5.14
C MET A 77 0.02 -7.83 -6.55
N VAL A 78 0.09 -7.01 -7.60
CA VAL A 78 0.08 -7.52 -8.99
C VAL A 78 1.35 -8.29 -9.33
N ASN A 79 2.52 -7.88 -8.83
CA ASN A 79 3.76 -8.65 -9.02
C ASN A 79 3.66 -10.09 -8.48
N VAL A 80 2.77 -10.37 -7.52
CA VAL A 80 2.48 -11.72 -7.04
C VAL A 80 1.42 -12.43 -7.89
N LEU A 81 0.39 -11.71 -8.34
CA LEU A 81 -0.71 -12.29 -9.12
C LEU A 81 -0.31 -12.61 -10.57
N SER A 82 0.58 -11.84 -11.17
CA SER A 82 1.06 -12.05 -12.55
C SER A 82 2.12 -13.16 -12.68
N GLY A 83 2.47 -13.85 -11.58
CA GLY A 83 3.59 -14.78 -11.50
C GLY A 83 3.31 -16.23 -11.90
N GLY A 84 2.09 -16.60 -12.31
CA GLY A 84 1.81 -17.99 -12.70
C GLY A 84 0.53 -18.18 -13.50
N ASP A 85 0.63 -19.04 -14.53
CA ASP A 85 -0.52 -19.62 -15.27
C ASP A 85 -1.36 -20.58 -14.40
N SER A 86 -0.99 -20.74 -13.13
CA SER A 86 -1.68 -21.57 -12.15
C SER A 86 -2.80 -20.79 -11.45
N LYS A 87 -3.96 -21.42 -11.30
CA LYS A 87 -5.13 -20.87 -10.56
C LYS A 87 -4.88 -20.60 -9.06
N GLU A 88 -3.71 -20.91 -8.52
CA GLU A 88 -3.39 -20.77 -7.10
C GLU A 88 -2.53 -19.53 -6.82
N ILE A 89 -2.99 -18.71 -5.88
CA ILE A 89 -2.26 -17.54 -5.38
C ILE A 89 -1.08 -18.03 -4.53
N THR A 90 0.15 -17.70 -4.92
CA THR A 90 1.38 -18.16 -4.24
C THR A 90 1.55 -17.61 -2.82
N PHE A 91 1.10 -16.39 -2.55
CA PHE A 91 1.22 -15.72 -1.23
C PHE A 91 -0.12 -15.15 -0.74
N PRO A 92 -1.09 -16.01 -0.39
CA PRO A 92 -2.46 -15.59 -0.12
C PRO A 92 -2.59 -14.72 1.14
N LYS A 93 -1.72 -14.92 2.14
CA LYS A 93 -1.71 -14.11 3.37
C LYS A 93 -1.23 -12.69 3.10
N MET A 94 -0.19 -12.54 2.29
CA MET A 94 0.27 -11.23 1.84
C MET A 94 -0.84 -10.48 1.10
N VAL A 95 -1.46 -11.11 0.11
CA VAL A 95 -2.56 -10.53 -0.69
C VAL A 95 -3.72 -10.10 0.21
N ALA A 96 -4.14 -10.94 1.16
CA ALA A 96 -5.19 -10.60 2.11
C ALA A 96 -4.85 -9.36 2.96
N ASN A 97 -3.60 -9.21 3.41
CA ASN A 97 -3.15 -8.02 4.14
C ASN A 97 -3.11 -6.77 3.26
N CYS A 98 -2.65 -6.88 2.01
CA CYS A 98 -2.70 -5.80 1.03
C CYS A 98 -4.16 -5.33 0.81
N CYS A 99 -5.09 -6.25 0.58
CA CYS A 99 -6.51 -5.95 0.43
C CYS A 99 -7.09 -5.25 1.67
N ARG A 100 -6.77 -5.75 2.87
CA ARG A 100 -7.23 -5.14 4.13
C ARG A 100 -6.70 -3.70 4.28
N PHE A 101 -5.42 -3.48 3.97
CA PHE A 101 -4.82 -2.16 3.97
C PHE A 101 -5.54 -1.21 2.99
N LEU A 102 -5.78 -1.65 1.75
CA LEU A 102 -6.47 -0.85 0.73
C LEU A 102 -7.90 -0.51 1.17
N CYS A 103 -8.61 -1.44 1.81
CA CYS A 103 -9.92 -1.18 2.40
C CYS A 103 -9.87 -0.10 3.49
N TYR A 104 -8.88 -0.13 4.39
CA TYR A 104 -8.71 0.95 5.37
C TYR A 104 -8.37 2.28 4.72
N PHE A 105 -7.46 2.28 3.73
CA PHE A 105 -7.11 3.48 2.97
C PHE A 105 -8.32 4.13 2.28
N CYS A 106 -9.21 3.34 1.68
CA CYS A 106 -10.48 3.82 1.13
C CYS A 106 -11.41 4.38 2.21
N ARG A 107 -11.51 3.69 3.35
CA ARG A 107 -12.46 4.06 4.42
C ARG A 107 -12.13 5.39 5.08
N ILE A 108 -10.85 5.76 5.19
CA ILE A 108 -10.42 6.99 5.88
C ILE A 108 -10.73 8.28 5.10
N SER A 109 -10.99 8.22 3.78
CA SER A 109 -11.25 9.44 2.99
C SER A 109 -11.97 9.13 1.67
N ARG A 110 -13.00 9.92 1.34
CA ARG A 110 -13.69 9.85 0.04
C ARG A 110 -12.75 10.11 -1.14
N GLN A 111 -11.77 11.00 -0.97
CA GLN A 111 -10.77 11.30 -1.99
C GLN A 111 -9.79 10.13 -2.18
N ASN A 112 -9.50 9.36 -1.13
CA ASN A 112 -8.72 8.13 -1.24
C ASN A 112 -9.50 7.04 -1.98
N GLN A 113 -10.79 6.89 -1.69
CA GLN A 113 -11.67 6.00 -2.45
C GLN A 113 -11.73 6.40 -3.93
N LYS A 114 -11.80 7.70 -4.23
CA LYS A 114 -11.74 8.19 -5.61
C LYS A 114 -10.42 7.83 -6.30
N ALA A 115 -9.28 8.03 -5.62
CA ALA A 115 -7.98 7.64 -6.18
C ALA A 115 -7.90 6.13 -6.47
N MET A 116 -8.49 5.29 -5.60
CA MET A 116 -8.58 3.85 -5.84
C MET A 116 -9.51 3.48 -7.01
N PHE A 117 -10.57 4.27 -7.25
CA PHE A 117 -11.48 4.06 -8.37
C PHE A 117 -10.78 4.26 -9.72
N ASP A 118 -9.82 5.19 -9.80
CA ASP A 118 -9.02 5.41 -11.01
C ASP A 118 -8.18 4.17 -11.39
N HIS A 119 -7.93 3.27 -10.44
CA HIS A 119 -7.24 2.00 -10.66
C HIS A 119 -8.16 0.77 -10.70
N LEU A 120 -9.49 0.95 -10.71
CA LEU A 120 -10.45 -0.15 -10.60
C LEU A 120 -10.36 -1.11 -11.79
N SER A 121 -10.24 -0.61 -13.03
CA SER A 121 -10.10 -1.46 -14.22
C SER A 121 -8.88 -2.37 -14.12
N TYR A 122 -7.75 -1.82 -13.68
CA TYR A 122 -6.50 -2.57 -13.49
C TYR A 122 -6.63 -3.66 -12.42
N LEU A 123 -7.34 -3.38 -11.32
CA LEU A 123 -7.61 -4.39 -10.30
C LEU A 123 -8.54 -5.50 -10.82
N LEU A 124 -9.57 -5.14 -11.59
CA LEU A 124 -10.53 -6.11 -12.12
C LEU A 124 -9.90 -7.07 -13.13
N GLU A 125 -9.04 -6.57 -14.01
CA GLU A 125 -8.28 -7.41 -14.96
C GLU A 125 -7.44 -8.47 -14.24
N ASN A 126 -6.83 -8.11 -13.10
CA ASN A 126 -6.00 -9.00 -12.28
C ASN A 126 -6.80 -9.79 -11.23
N SER A 127 -8.10 -9.52 -11.04
CA SER A 127 -8.96 -10.21 -10.06
C SER A 127 -9.48 -11.56 -10.52
N SER A 128 -9.38 -11.86 -11.82
CA SER A 128 -9.78 -13.14 -12.42
C SER A 128 -8.88 -14.32 -11.98
N VAL A 129 -7.73 -14.01 -11.36
CA VAL A 129 -6.79 -14.98 -10.80
C VAL A 129 -7.10 -15.19 -9.31
N GLY A 130 -8.07 -16.07 -9.01
CA GLY A 130 -8.24 -16.59 -7.64
C GLY A 130 -9.62 -16.56 -6.99
N LEU A 131 -10.71 -16.49 -7.76
CA LEU A 131 -12.06 -16.81 -7.30
C LEU A 131 -12.49 -18.21 -7.76
#